data_AF-A0A7W5HAH6-F1
#
_entry.id   AF-A0A7W5HAH6-F1
#
_cell.length_a   1.000
_cell.length_b   1.000
_cell.length_c   1.000
_cell.angle_alpha   90.00
_cell.angle_beta   90.00
_cell.angle_gamma   90.00
#
_symmetry.space_group_name_H-M   'P 1'
#
loop_
_entity.id
_entity.type
_entity.pdbx_description
1 polymer ?
#
loop_
_entity_poly.entity_id
_entity_poly.type
_entity_poly.pdbx_seq_one_letter_code
_entity_poly.pdbx_strand_id
1 'polypeptide(L)'
;MKSAGLGSLLLGAGAPAAAAAAAACATVPAASAAPAWGAGFEGQRKPDLGNGTFLNPIVAGDRPDPSILKDGDDYYMTFSTFDAYPGLVIWHSKDLVNWRPVTATLHRNIGSVWAPELCKHKGRYYLYIPTKKTAVPGSKTTSWVIWADRIEGPWSDPVDLDLPRHIDPGHAVGEDGSRWLFLSGVDRVRLADDGLSTVGKPEKVYEPWRYPDDWEVEAFSPEGPKVLRHNGYYYLILAVGGTSGPPTGHMVIAARSKSIDGPWEHHPRNPLVRTVDVAEKWWSRGHATLVQGPAGDWWSVYHGYENGFWTLGRQCLLAPVTWSADGWPDFGGGDLSQPIRKPARGVAGDHGMPLSDDFSADKYGIQWNFFNPAPDESKRLARRNGTLHLKASGKMPSDSSPLVFVVPDQDYEVECEIEVDPGTRAGLLLFYDHKLYCGMGFEERNLVLHRYGTEHGQPANPYGRRVFLRIRNRRHVVSIHLSGDGKTWTRGPRGYEVSGYHHNVRGGFMSLKPALYAAGNGEARFRNFRYRAFG
;
A
#
# COMPACT_ATOMS: atom_id res chain seq x y z
N MET A 1 -34.09 32.61 -16.78
CA MET A 1 -34.66 33.29 -17.95
C MET A 1 -35.27 32.25 -18.86
N LYS A 2 -36.48 32.54 -19.33
CA LYS A 2 -37.31 31.71 -20.21
C LYS A 2 -36.71 31.65 -21.62
N SER A 3 -36.87 30.54 -22.32
CA SER A 3 -37.52 30.54 -23.64
C SER A 3 -37.81 29.12 -24.13
N ALA A 4 -39.10 28.87 -24.35
CA ALA A 4 -39.63 27.76 -25.13
C ALA A 4 -39.64 28.16 -26.62
N GLY A 5 -39.57 27.17 -27.50
CA GLY A 5 -39.83 27.32 -28.92
C GLY A 5 -40.45 26.05 -29.47
N LEU A 6 -41.77 26.06 -29.64
CA LEU A 6 -42.56 25.06 -30.36
C LEU A 6 -42.89 25.62 -31.74
N GLY A 7 -42.70 24.81 -32.79
CA GLY A 7 -43.16 25.09 -34.14
C GLY A 7 -43.32 23.77 -34.91
N SER A 8 -44.55 23.46 -35.28
CA SER A 8 -44.98 22.24 -36.00
C SER A 8 -45.50 22.59 -37.40
N LEU A 9 -45.49 21.60 -38.31
CA LEU A 9 -46.33 21.33 -39.52
C LEU A 9 -45.43 20.86 -40.71
N LEU A 10 -45.41 19.55 -41.06
CA LEU A 10 -46.26 18.79 -42.03
C LEU A 10 -46.05 19.28 -43.50
N LEU A 11 -45.88 18.51 -44.58
CA LEU A 11 -45.97 17.10 -45.00
C LEU A 11 -45.21 16.97 -46.34
N GLY A 12 -44.73 15.78 -46.72
CA GLY A 12 -44.29 15.52 -48.10
C GLY A 12 -43.71 14.12 -48.31
N ALA A 13 -44.51 13.22 -48.87
CA ALA A 13 -44.18 11.83 -49.13
C ALA A 13 -43.21 11.64 -50.32
N GLY A 14 -42.31 10.66 -50.21
CA GLY A 14 -41.48 10.17 -51.30
C GLY A 14 -40.61 9.00 -50.82
N ALA A 15 -41.11 7.77 -51.00
CA ALA A 15 -40.33 6.57 -50.77
C ALA A 15 -39.48 6.24 -52.00
N PRO A 16 -38.22 5.82 -51.81
CA PRO A 16 -37.65 4.78 -52.64
C PRO A 16 -37.20 3.59 -51.78
N ALA A 17 -37.41 2.40 -52.35
CA ALA A 17 -37.08 1.11 -51.77
C ALA A 17 -35.58 0.99 -51.46
N ALA A 18 -35.25 0.79 -50.19
CA ALA A 18 -33.91 0.38 -49.76
C ALA A 18 -33.92 -1.15 -49.57
N ALA A 19 -33.14 -1.83 -50.40
CA ALA A 19 -32.88 -3.26 -50.27
C ALA A 19 -32.25 -3.56 -48.91
N ALA A 20 -32.88 -4.44 -48.13
CA ALA A 20 -32.35 -4.93 -46.87
C ALA A 20 -31.22 -5.92 -47.15
N ALA A 21 -29.98 -5.43 -47.21
CA ALA A 21 -28.81 -6.28 -47.02
C ALA A 21 -28.70 -6.59 -45.52
N ALA A 22 -29.13 -7.78 -45.11
CA ALA A 22 -28.87 -8.30 -43.78
C ALA A 22 -27.36 -8.50 -43.62
N ALA A 23 -26.68 -7.48 -43.10
CA ALA A 23 -25.32 -7.63 -42.61
C ALA A 23 -25.38 -8.58 -41.41
N ALA A 24 -24.95 -9.82 -41.62
CA ALA A 24 -24.67 -10.73 -40.53
C ALA A 24 -23.66 -10.05 -39.61
N CYS A 25 -24.11 -9.62 -38.43
CA CYS A 25 -23.21 -9.22 -37.36
C CYS A 25 -22.31 -10.42 -37.08
N ALA A 26 -21.06 -10.34 -37.54
CA ALA A 26 -20.04 -11.28 -37.14
C ALA A 26 -20.01 -11.28 -35.61
N THR A 27 -20.32 -12.43 -35.02
CA THR A 27 -20.18 -12.64 -33.58
C THR A 27 -18.72 -12.40 -33.24
N VAL A 28 -18.44 -11.27 -32.57
CA VAL A 28 -17.13 -11.00 -31.97
C VAL A 28 -16.84 -12.19 -31.06
N PRO A 29 -15.68 -12.87 -31.20
CA PRO A 29 -15.32 -13.94 -30.28
C PRO A 29 -15.42 -13.40 -28.86
N ALA A 30 -16.12 -14.10 -27.97
CA ALA A 30 -16.13 -13.74 -26.56
C ALA A 30 -14.67 -13.67 -26.10
N ALA A 31 -14.19 -12.47 -25.74
CA ALA A 31 -12.89 -12.32 -25.12
C ALA A 31 -12.84 -13.30 -23.95
N SER A 32 -11.79 -14.14 -23.89
CA SER A 32 -11.62 -15.03 -22.74
C SER A 32 -11.69 -14.17 -21.48
N ALA A 33 -12.54 -14.54 -20.52
CA ALA A 33 -12.68 -13.79 -19.28
C ALA A 33 -11.29 -13.61 -18.65
N ALA A 34 -10.96 -12.38 -18.25
CA ALA A 34 -9.70 -12.10 -17.59
C ALA A 34 -9.55 -13.01 -16.35
N PRO A 35 -8.33 -13.48 -16.03
CA PRO A 35 -8.10 -14.27 -14.83
C PRO A 35 -8.63 -13.56 -13.59
N ALA A 36 -9.39 -14.29 -12.76
CA ALA A 36 -9.97 -13.78 -11.53
C ALA A 36 -9.18 -14.28 -10.32
N TRP A 37 -9.03 -13.42 -9.31
CA TRP A 37 -8.46 -13.80 -8.02
C TRP A 37 -9.35 -14.81 -7.29
N GLY A 38 -8.76 -15.58 -6.38
CA GLY A 38 -9.53 -16.35 -5.41
C GLY A 38 -10.28 -15.44 -4.42
N ALA A 39 -11.22 -16.01 -3.68
CA ALA A 39 -11.95 -15.32 -2.62
C ALA A 39 -11.39 -15.67 -1.23
N GLY A 40 -10.95 -14.66 -0.50
CA GLY A 40 -10.49 -14.73 0.89
C GLY A 40 -11.57 -14.30 1.88
N PHE A 41 -11.14 -13.82 3.05
CA PHE A 41 -12.03 -13.28 4.08
C PHE A 41 -12.95 -12.21 3.48
N GLU A 42 -14.26 -12.30 3.74
CA GLU A 42 -15.22 -11.24 3.37
C GLU A 42 -15.28 -10.91 1.87
N GLY A 43 -14.85 -11.85 1.02
CA GLY A 43 -14.76 -11.68 -0.43
C GLY A 43 -13.50 -10.98 -0.92
N GLN A 44 -12.52 -10.70 -0.03
CA GLN A 44 -11.24 -10.07 -0.40
C GLN A 44 -10.50 -10.90 -1.46
N ARG A 45 -9.74 -10.23 -2.33
CA ARG A 45 -8.89 -10.90 -3.33
C ARG A 45 -7.84 -11.79 -2.65
N LYS A 46 -7.77 -13.06 -3.06
CA LYS A 46 -6.73 -14.02 -2.66
C LYS A 46 -5.84 -14.37 -3.87
N PRO A 47 -4.50 -14.27 -3.77
CA PRO A 47 -3.61 -14.53 -4.89
C PRO A 47 -3.55 -16.01 -5.29
N ASP A 48 -3.56 -16.92 -4.30
CA ASP A 48 -3.51 -18.36 -4.53
C ASP A 48 -4.82 -18.87 -5.17
N LEU A 49 -4.69 -19.48 -6.36
CA LEU A 49 -5.82 -20.02 -7.12
C LEU A 49 -6.17 -21.46 -6.76
N GLY A 50 -5.43 -22.10 -5.84
CA GLY A 50 -5.70 -23.47 -5.38
C GLY A 50 -5.39 -24.57 -6.40
N ASN A 51 -4.81 -24.23 -7.54
CA ASN A 51 -4.49 -25.14 -8.64
C ASN A 51 -2.97 -25.21 -8.95
N GLY A 52 -2.14 -24.77 -7.99
CA GLY A 52 -0.68 -24.68 -8.16
C GLY A 52 -0.20 -23.41 -8.86
N THR A 53 -1.10 -22.47 -9.18
CA THR A 53 -0.77 -21.14 -9.70
C THR A 53 -1.31 -20.03 -8.79
N PHE A 54 -0.81 -18.82 -8.96
CA PHE A 54 -1.25 -17.61 -8.27
C PHE A 54 -1.41 -16.44 -9.24
N LEU A 55 -2.19 -15.43 -8.83
CA LEU A 55 -2.26 -14.11 -9.47
C LEU A 55 -1.66 -13.05 -8.57
N ASN A 56 -0.88 -12.14 -9.17
CA ASN A 56 -0.47 -10.93 -8.50
C ASN A 56 -1.69 -10.01 -8.24
N PRO A 57 -1.66 -9.20 -7.17
CA PRO A 57 -0.56 -9.02 -6.21
C PRO A 57 -0.60 -10.10 -5.11
N ILE A 58 0.57 -10.51 -4.62
CA ILE A 58 0.70 -11.47 -3.50
C ILE A 58 0.33 -10.88 -2.15
N VAL A 59 0.34 -9.54 -2.01
CA VAL A 59 -0.30 -8.82 -0.90
C VAL A 59 -0.95 -7.57 -1.49
N ALA A 60 -2.28 -7.54 -1.49
CA ALA A 60 -3.08 -6.49 -2.12
C ALA A 60 -3.22 -5.23 -1.24
N GLY A 61 -3.56 -4.12 -1.89
CA GLY A 61 -3.58 -2.79 -1.28
C GLY A 61 -2.18 -2.19 -1.11
N ASP A 62 -2.10 -1.02 -0.52
CA ASP A 62 -0.87 -0.23 -0.38
C ASP A 62 0.14 -0.92 0.53
N ARG A 63 1.04 -1.65 -0.12
CA ARG A 63 2.12 -2.49 0.40
C ARG A 63 3.43 -2.19 -0.37
N PRO A 64 3.88 -0.92 -0.34
CA PRO A 64 5.08 -0.50 -1.06
C PRO A 64 6.37 -0.95 -0.38
N ASP A 65 7.44 -0.86 -1.17
CA ASP A 65 8.82 -1.03 -0.72
C ASP A 65 9.03 -2.34 0.09
N PRO A 66 8.67 -3.51 -0.48
CA PRO A 66 8.72 -4.77 0.25
C PRO A 66 10.16 -5.11 0.65
N SER A 67 10.40 -5.22 1.96
CA SER A 67 11.63 -5.78 2.51
C SER A 67 11.35 -7.17 3.05
N ILE A 68 11.88 -8.19 2.37
CA ILE A 68 11.65 -9.60 2.66
C ILE A 68 12.91 -10.25 3.25
N LEU A 69 12.69 -11.08 4.27
CA LEU A 69 13.70 -11.87 4.95
C LEU A 69 13.28 -13.34 4.96
N LYS A 70 14.19 -14.23 4.54
CA LYS A 70 14.06 -15.68 4.76
C LYS A 70 14.82 -16.07 6.04
N ASP A 71 14.18 -16.81 6.94
CA ASP A 71 14.79 -17.38 8.14
C ASP A 71 14.35 -18.84 8.29
N GLY A 72 15.24 -19.78 7.97
CA GLY A 72 14.88 -21.20 7.86
C GLY A 72 13.82 -21.42 6.76
N ASP A 73 12.68 -21.98 7.16
CA ASP A 73 11.51 -22.24 6.29
C ASP A 73 10.47 -21.11 6.32
N ASP A 74 10.73 -20.07 7.12
CA ASP A 74 9.83 -18.95 7.31
C ASP A 74 10.26 -17.73 6.49
N TYR A 75 9.26 -17.01 5.98
CA TYR A 75 9.45 -15.76 5.25
C TYR A 75 8.74 -14.64 5.99
N TYR A 76 9.46 -13.55 6.21
CA TYR A 76 8.94 -12.34 6.84
C TYR A 76 9.05 -11.17 5.89
N MET A 77 8.04 -10.31 5.88
CA MET A 77 8.04 -9.12 5.04
C MET A 77 7.43 -7.93 5.78
N THR A 78 7.95 -6.74 5.51
CA THR A 78 7.31 -5.48 5.90
C THR A 78 7.38 -4.45 4.78
N PHE A 79 6.70 -3.33 4.97
CA PHE A 79 6.40 -2.32 3.96
C PHE A 79 6.49 -0.93 4.55
N SER A 80 6.70 0.10 3.72
CA SER A 80 6.57 1.49 4.17
C SER A 80 5.15 1.75 4.71
N THR A 81 5.05 2.50 5.81
CA THR A 81 3.76 2.86 6.42
C THR A 81 3.45 4.35 6.41
N PHE A 82 4.40 5.18 5.94
CA PHE A 82 4.29 6.64 5.89
C PHE A 82 3.85 7.21 7.24
N ASP A 83 2.71 7.88 7.25
CA ASP A 83 2.21 8.60 8.42
C ASP A 83 1.29 7.73 9.29
N ALA A 84 1.05 6.46 8.94
CA ALA A 84 0.18 5.57 9.71
C ALA A 84 0.95 4.86 10.84
N TYR A 85 0.43 4.94 12.06
CA TYR A 85 1.03 4.32 13.26
C TYR A 85 0.00 3.57 14.13
N PRO A 86 0.37 2.44 14.78
CA PRO A 86 1.66 1.75 14.73
C PRO A 86 2.02 1.30 13.32
N GLY A 87 3.30 1.40 12.95
CA GLY A 87 3.80 1.14 11.62
C GLY A 87 4.57 -0.17 11.52
N LEU A 88 5.05 -0.45 10.30
CA LEU A 88 5.93 -1.58 9.97
C LEU A 88 5.41 -2.92 10.49
N VAL A 89 4.21 -3.30 10.02
CA VAL A 89 3.63 -4.61 10.33
C VAL A 89 4.47 -5.70 9.67
N ILE A 90 4.89 -6.70 10.46
CA ILE A 90 5.51 -7.92 9.94
C ILE A 90 4.42 -8.84 9.42
N TRP A 91 4.62 -9.32 8.19
CA TRP A 91 3.83 -10.38 7.55
C TRP A 91 4.64 -11.66 7.50
N HIS A 92 3.96 -12.81 7.60
CA HIS A 92 4.57 -14.13 7.60
C HIS A 92 4.00 -15.02 6.49
N SER A 93 4.88 -15.81 5.85
CA SER A 93 4.53 -16.83 4.86
C SER A 93 5.47 -18.04 4.95
N LYS A 94 5.01 -19.18 4.39
CA LYS A 94 5.80 -20.39 4.13
C LYS A 94 5.81 -20.82 2.66
N ASP A 95 5.18 -20.02 1.78
CA ASP A 95 5.09 -20.32 0.34
C ASP A 95 5.26 -19.09 -0.56
N LEU A 96 5.63 -17.93 0.00
CA LEU A 96 5.75 -16.62 -0.65
C LEU A 96 4.46 -16.04 -1.27
N VAL A 97 3.33 -16.75 -1.20
CA VAL A 97 2.07 -16.38 -1.87
C VAL A 97 0.98 -16.05 -0.85
N ASN A 98 0.85 -16.88 0.17
CA ASN A 98 -0.12 -16.69 1.23
C ASN A 98 0.56 -16.01 2.42
N TRP A 99 0.07 -14.83 2.80
CA TRP A 99 0.69 -13.96 3.80
C TRP A 99 -0.34 -13.56 4.85
N ARG A 100 0.05 -13.63 6.13
CA ARG A 100 -0.76 -13.16 7.26
C ARG A 100 0.02 -12.13 8.08
N PRO A 101 -0.63 -11.10 8.66
CA PRO A 101 0.04 -10.18 9.55
C PRO A 101 0.37 -10.86 10.89
N VAL A 102 1.45 -10.41 11.54
CA VAL A 102 1.96 -10.97 12.80
C VAL A 102 1.97 -9.93 13.92
N THR A 103 2.75 -8.86 13.76
CA THR A 103 2.90 -7.81 14.77
C THR A 103 3.21 -6.47 14.10
N ALA A 104 2.78 -5.37 14.70
CA ALA A 104 3.37 -4.06 14.44
C ALA A 104 4.68 -3.94 15.23
N THR A 105 5.66 -3.21 14.69
CA THR A 105 6.99 -3.11 15.30
C THR A 105 7.32 -1.69 15.75
N LEU A 106 6.69 -0.68 15.14
CA LEU A 106 6.98 0.73 15.40
C LEU A 106 5.76 1.45 15.98
N HIS A 107 5.77 1.67 17.29
CA HIS A 107 4.66 2.34 17.99
C HIS A 107 4.87 3.84 18.18
N ARG A 108 6.12 4.30 18.27
CA ARG A 108 6.45 5.72 18.43
C ARG A 108 6.44 6.41 17.07
N ASN A 109 5.67 7.48 16.93
CA ASN A 109 5.70 8.32 15.73
C ASN A 109 7.05 9.05 15.62
N ILE A 110 7.87 8.66 14.64
CA ILE A 110 9.21 9.20 14.38
C ILE A 110 9.31 10.00 13.07
N GLY A 111 8.18 10.18 12.38
CA GLY A 111 8.08 10.84 11.08
C GLY A 111 7.35 9.99 10.05
N SER A 112 7.45 10.37 8.78
CA SER A 112 6.85 9.60 7.68
C SER A 112 7.78 8.44 7.31
N VAL A 113 7.36 7.20 7.56
CA VAL A 113 8.18 5.98 7.36
C VAL A 113 8.25 5.60 5.89
N TRP A 114 9.47 5.64 5.34
CA TRP A 114 9.79 5.25 3.96
C TRP A 114 10.42 3.84 3.94
N ALA A 115 10.98 3.43 2.79
CA ALA A 115 11.39 2.05 2.50
C ALA A 115 12.28 1.43 3.58
N PRO A 116 11.77 0.45 4.35
CA PRO A 116 12.53 -0.14 5.44
C PRO A 116 13.51 -1.22 4.93
N GLU A 117 14.41 -1.63 5.81
CA GLU A 117 15.18 -2.86 5.67
C GLU A 117 15.03 -3.76 6.89
N LEU A 118 14.40 -4.91 6.67
CA LEU A 118 14.33 -6.02 7.59
C LEU A 118 15.49 -6.98 7.32
N CYS A 119 16.36 -7.15 8.31
CA CYS A 119 17.47 -8.10 8.20
C CYS A 119 17.65 -8.88 9.51
N LYS A 120 18.37 -10.00 9.43
CA LYS A 120 18.79 -10.78 10.60
C LYS A 120 20.31 -10.88 10.60
N HIS A 121 20.94 -10.52 11.71
CA HIS A 121 22.38 -10.62 11.88
C HIS A 121 22.71 -11.23 13.23
N LYS A 122 23.52 -12.30 13.24
CA LYS A 122 23.94 -13.03 14.45
C LYS A 122 22.76 -13.39 15.39
N GLY A 123 21.66 -13.86 14.81
CA GLY A 123 20.47 -14.31 15.54
C GLY A 123 19.45 -13.22 15.87
N ARG A 124 19.78 -11.94 15.73
CA ARG A 124 18.90 -10.80 16.03
C ARG A 124 18.29 -10.19 14.78
N TYR A 125 17.03 -9.78 14.87
CA TYR A 125 16.33 -9.04 13.83
C TYR A 125 16.54 -7.54 13.99
N TYR A 126 16.68 -6.85 12.87
CA TYR A 126 16.82 -5.40 12.79
C TYR A 126 15.87 -4.85 11.75
N LEU A 127 15.28 -3.69 12.03
CA LEU A 127 14.62 -2.85 11.05
C LEU A 127 15.36 -1.52 10.97
N TYR A 128 15.92 -1.21 9.81
CA TYR A 128 16.45 0.11 9.48
C TYR A 128 15.35 0.92 8.78
N ILE A 129 15.07 2.12 9.29
CA ILE A 129 13.82 2.83 9.02
C ILE A 129 14.14 4.26 8.58
N PRO A 130 14.17 4.55 7.27
CA PRO A 130 14.30 5.93 6.81
C PRO A 130 12.99 6.67 7.08
N THR A 131 13.09 7.92 7.51
CA THR A 131 11.94 8.80 7.72
C THR A 131 12.12 10.14 7.06
N LYS A 132 11.01 10.78 6.68
CA LYS A 132 10.94 12.23 6.45
C LYS A 132 10.34 12.93 7.66
N LYS A 133 10.89 14.10 7.99
CA LYS A 133 10.36 14.96 9.05
C LYS A 133 8.91 15.37 8.75
N THR A 134 8.06 15.33 9.78
CA THR A 134 6.67 15.80 9.73
C THR A 134 6.46 16.94 10.72
N ALA A 135 5.21 17.35 10.94
CA ALA A 135 4.87 18.32 11.97
C ALA A 135 4.91 17.73 13.40
N VAL A 136 5.04 16.41 13.53
CA VAL A 136 5.01 15.74 14.84
C VAL A 136 6.30 16.04 15.61
N PRO A 137 6.21 16.47 16.90
CA PRO A 137 7.38 16.73 17.73
C PRO A 137 8.30 15.51 17.82
N GLY A 138 9.61 15.74 17.65
CA GLY A 138 10.62 14.67 17.69
C GLY A 138 10.79 13.90 16.37
N SER A 139 9.93 14.10 15.37
CA SER A 139 10.15 13.54 14.04
C SER A 139 11.37 14.14 13.35
N LYS A 140 12.07 13.35 12.53
CA LYS A 140 13.28 13.77 11.83
C LYS A 140 13.34 13.21 10.41
N THR A 141 14.10 13.88 9.55
CA THR A 141 14.59 13.28 8.32
C THR A 141 15.92 12.61 8.67
N THR A 142 15.95 11.27 8.73
CA THR A 142 17.10 10.45 9.11
C THR A 142 16.81 8.98 8.78
N SER A 143 17.72 8.07 9.13
CA SER A 143 17.42 6.64 9.28
C SER A 143 17.51 6.25 10.74
N TRP A 144 16.51 5.50 11.21
CA TRP A 144 16.47 4.92 12.55
C TRP A 144 16.78 3.43 12.50
N VAL A 145 17.04 2.83 13.65
CA VAL A 145 17.08 1.37 13.81
C VAL A 145 16.31 0.93 15.04
N ILE A 146 15.53 -0.13 14.88
CA ILE A 146 14.96 -0.92 15.99
C ILE A 146 15.40 -2.38 15.84
N TRP A 147 15.37 -3.13 16.92
CA TRP A 147 15.77 -4.53 16.93
C TRP A 147 14.93 -5.39 17.86
N ALA A 148 14.92 -6.70 17.61
CA ALA A 148 14.30 -7.69 18.47
C ALA A 148 15.03 -9.03 18.37
N ASP A 149 15.04 -9.80 19.47
CA ASP A 149 15.59 -11.17 19.47
C ASP A 149 14.57 -12.20 18.94
N ARG A 150 13.28 -11.83 18.84
CA ARG A 150 12.20 -12.61 18.20
C ARG A 150 11.43 -11.69 17.26
N ILE A 151 10.97 -12.21 16.13
CA ILE A 151 10.28 -11.40 15.11
C ILE A 151 8.95 -10.83 15.63
N GLU A 152 8.27 -11.55 16.53
CA GLU A 152 7.05 -11.11 17.21
C GLU A 152 7.32 -10.03 18.28
N GLY A 153 8.59 -9.80 18.62
CA GLY A 153 9.02 -8.82 19.60
C GLY A 153 9.20 -9.35 21.03
N PRO A 154 9.32 -8.44 22.01
CA PRO A 154 9.20 -6.98 21.86
C PRO A 154 10.31 -6.37 20.99
N TRP A 155 9.98 -5.32 20.25
CA TRP A 155 10.93 -4.50 19.49
C TRP A 155 11.43 -3.33 20.33
N SER A 156 12.70 -2.96 20.16
CA SER A 156 13.33 -1.86 20.90
C SER A 156 12.75 -0.49 20.56
N ASP A 157 13.06 0.50 21.40
CA ASP A 157 12.88 1.90 21.01
C ASP A 157 13.76 2.26 19.79
N PRO A 158 13.33 3.20 18.92
CA PRO A 158 14.13 3.65 17.78
C PRO A 158 15.38 4.43 18.20
N VAL A 159 16.51 4.02 17.66
CA VAL A 159 17.82 4.69 17.77
C VAL A 159 18.09 5.45 16.47
N ASP A 160 18.50 6.71 16.55
CA ASP A 160 18.80 7.56 15.40
C ASP A 160 20.21 7.28 14.88
N LEU A 161 20.36 6.97 13.59
CA LEU A 161 21.66 6.74 12.95
C LEU A 161 22.30 8.01 12.37
N ASP A 162 21.61 9.15 12.47
CA ASP A 162 22.04 10.46 11.96
C ASP A 162 22.40 10.46 10.46
N LEU A 163 21.46 9.98 9.64
CA LEU A 163 21.59 9.91 8.17
C LEU A 163 20.57 10.82 7.46
N PRO A 164 20.63 12.15 7.63
CA PRO A 164 19.57 13.07 7.19
C PRO A 164 19.51 13.31 5.67
N ARG A 165 20.50 12.86 4.92
CA ARG A 165 20.62 13.09 3.46
C ARG A 165 20.34 11.84 2.63
N HIS A 166 19.96 10.74 3.26
CA HIS A 166 19.86 9.43 2.64
C HIS A 166 18.56 8.74 3.04
N ILE A 167 18.05 7.91 2.14
CA ILE A 167 16.88 7.04 2.35
C ILE A 167 17.25 5.61 1.95
N ASP A 168 16.29 4.71 2.11
CA ASP A 168 16.32 3.33 1.61
C ASP A 168 17.57 2.56 2.03
N PRO A 169 17.80 2.39 3.35
CA PRO A 169 18.89 1.56 3.83
C PRO A 169 18.74 0.13 3.29
N GLY A 170 19.84 -0.51 2.94
CA GLY A 170 19.95 -1.92 2.58
C GLY A 170 21.11 -2.54 3.33
N HIS A 171 20.87 -3.58 4.13
CA HIS A 171 21.91 -4.16 4.99
C HIS A 171 22.76 -5.15 4.19
N ALA A 172 24.07 -5.08 4.39
CA ALA A 172 25.02 -6.01 3.79
C ALA A 172 26.12 -6.39 4.77
N VAL A 173 26.76 -7.53 4.51
CA VAL A 173 27.95 -8.00 5.22
C VAL A 173 29.08 -8.22 4.23
N GLY A 174 30.19 -7.51 4.45
CA GLY A 174 31.41 -7.63 3.66
C GLY A 174 32.13 -8.95 3.91
N GLU A 175 33.12 -9.24 3.07
CA GLU A 175 33.89 -10.49 3.12
C GLU A 175 34.65 -10.66 4.44
N ASP A 176 35.05 -9.54 5.07
CA ASP A 176 35.72 -9.46 6.37
C ASP A 176 34.75 -9.54 7.57
N GLY A 177 33.44 -9.67 7.31
CA GLY A 177 32.39 -9.67 8.33
C GLY A 177 31.92 -8.28 8.78
N SER A 178 32.48 -7.20 8.20
CA SER A 178 32.00 -5.83 8.47
C SER A 178 30.58 -5.63 7.97
N ARG A 179 29.81 -4.84 8.71
CA ARG A 179 28.40 -4.54 8.40
C ARG A 179 28.28 -3.19 7.73
N TRP A 180 27.42 -3.10 6.74
CA TRP A 180 27.20 -1.88 5.96
C TRP A 180 25.71 -1.61 5.77
N LEU A 181 25.35 -0.33 5.65
CA LEU A 181 24.11 0.09 5.00
C LEU A 181 24.47 0.69 3.65
N PHE A 182 23.89 0.15 2.58
CA PHE A 182 23.79 0.81 1.29
C PHE A 182 22.58 1.73 1.30
N LEU A 183 22.67 2.87 0.65
CA LEU A 183 21.72 3.98 0.74
C LEU A 183 21.36 4.50 -0.66
N SER A 184 20.30 5.31 -0.76
CA SER A 184 19.96 6.07 -1.98
C SER A 184 21.17 6.78 -2.59
N GLY A 185 21.22 6.87 -3.92
CA GLY A 185 22.38 7.38 -4.66
C GLY A 185 23.53 6.38 -4.77
N VAL A 186 23.40 5.21 -4.13
CA VAL A 186 24.43 4.18 -4.01
C VAL A 186 25.66 4.66 -3.24
N ASP A 187 25.37 5.37 -2.17
CA ASP A 187 26.34 5.53 -1.10
C ASP A 187 26.26 4.35 -0.14
N ARG A 188 27.29 4.12 0.67
CA ARG A 188 27.24 3.20 1.79
C ARG A 188 27.88 3.81 3.03
N VAL A 189 27.51 3.30 4.20
CA VAL A 189 28.16 3.64 5.46
C VAL A 189 28.36 2.38 6.29
N ARG A 190 29.51 2.29 6.97
CA ARG A 190 29.80 1.16 7.85
C ARG A 190 28.94 1.28 9.11
N LEU A 191 28.49 0.16 9.63
CA LEU A 191 27.82 0.05 10.93
C LEU A 191 28.82 -0.41 11.99
N ALA A 192 28.60 0.02 13.23
CA ALA A 192 29.20 -0.63 14.39
C ALA A 192 28.71 -2.09 14.49
N ASP A 193 29.43 -2.92 15.25
CA ASP A 193 29.15 -4.36 15.33
C ASP A 193 27.73 -4.66 15.84
N ASP A 194 27.22 -3.84 16.77
CA ASP A 194 25.85 -3.93 17.29
C ASP A 194 24.78 -3.52 16.26
N GLY A 195 25.17 -2.77 15.22
CA GLY A 195 24.31 -2.26 14.16
C GLY A 195 23.49 -1.04 14.55
N LEU A 196 23.81 -0.41 15.69
CA LEU A 196 23.02 0.67 16.30
C LEU A 196 23.63 2.07 16.10
N SER A 197 24.78 2.14 15.44
CA SER A 197 25.44 3.41 15.07
C SER A 197 26.26 3.22 13.80
N THR A 198 26.61 4.35 13.17
CA THR A 198 27.49 4.38 12.00
C THR A 198 28.95 4.55 12.40
N VAL A 199 29.86 4.03 11.57
CA VAL A 199 31.31 4.21 11.69
C VAL A 199 31.79 4.97 10.45
N GLY A 200 32.16 6.24 10.64
CA GLY A 200 32.57 7.12 9.55
C GLY A 200 31.40 7.87 8.90
N LYS A 201 31.53 8.19 7.61
CA LYS A 201 30.53 8.94 6.83
C LYS A 201 30.12 8.15 5.60
N PRO A 202 28.91 8.37 5.05
CA PRO A 202 28.53 7.78 3.78
C PRO A 202 29.54 8.09 2.67
N GLU A 203 29.88 7.07 1.89
CA GLU A 203 30.80 7.15 0.75
C GLU A 203 30.15 6.54 -0.50
N LYS A 204 30.45 7.11 -1.67
CA LYS A 204 29.95 6.64 -2.96
C LYS A 204 30.59 5.31 -3.33
N VAL A 205 29.77 4.33 -3.75
CA VAL A 205 30.25 2.97 -4.08
C VAL A 205 30.39 2.77 -5.59
N TYR A 206 29.37 3.16 -6.35
CA TYR A 206 29.36 2.97 -7.80
C TYR A 206 28.37 3.94 -8.47
N GLU A 207 28.58 4.24 -9.76
CA GLU A 207 27.64 5.05 -10.54
C GLU A 207 26.52 4.18 -11.13
N PRO A 208 25.23 4.42 -10.80
CA PRO A 208 24.10 3.63 -11.31
C PRO A 208 23.99 3.64 -12.83
N TRP A 209 23.52 2.54 -13.39
CA TRP A 209 23.23 2.45 -14.82
C TRP A 209 22.20 3.53 -15.19
N ARG A 210 22.46 4.25 -16.29
CA ARG A 210 21.58 5.30 -16.79
C ARG A 210 20.77 4.79 -17.97
N TYR A 211 19.46 5.03 -17.92
CA TYR A 211 18.56 4.81 -19.04
C TYR A 211 18.74 5.88 -20.12
N PRO A 212 18.29 5.62 -21.37
CA PRO A 212 18.27 6.62 -22.43
C PRO A 212 17.50 7.89 -22.06
N ASP A 213 18.00 9.07 -22.46
CA ASP A 213 17.43 10.37 -22.12
C ASP A 213 16.03 10.62 -22.74
N ASP A 214 15.65 9.87 -23.78
CA ASP A 214 14.36 9.97 -24.45
C ASP A 214 13.25 9.15 -23.78
N TRP A 215 13.55 8.46 -22.67
CA TRP A 215 12.56 7.72 -21.90
C TRP A 215 11.76 8.63 -20.97
N GLU A 216 10.44 8.56 -21.07
CA GLU A 216 9.51 9.25 -20.18
C GLU A 216 9.52 8.59 -18.78
N VAL A 217 10.10 9.30 -17.82
CA VAL A 217 10.31 8.88 -16.42
C VAL A 217 10.06 10.05 -15.47
N GLU A 218 9.89 9.81 -14.17
CA GLU A 218 9.73 10.89 -13.19
C GLU A 218 11.06 11.61 -12.95
N ALA A 219 12.10 10.87 -12.56
CA ALA A 219 13.41 11.41 -12.24
C ALA A 219 14.49 10.31 -12.18
N PHE A 220 15.76 10.68 -12.34
CA PHE A 220 16.88 9.79 -12.06
C PHE A 220 17.09 9.70 -10.55
N SER A 221 16.35 8.77 -9.92
CA SER A 221 16.38 8.52 -8.47
C SER A 221 16.90 7.10 -8.17
N PRO A 222 18.23 6.89 -8.08
CA PRO A 222 18.77 5.61 -7.64
C PRO A 222 18.42 5.35 -6.17
N GLU A 223 17.58 4.35 -5.93
CA GLU A 223 16.96 4.10 -4.63
C GLU A 223 16.78 2.60 -4.37
N GLY A 224 16.34 2.23 -3.17
CA GLY A 224 16.09 0.83 -2.78
C GLY A 224 17.25 -0.16 -2.94
N PRO A 225 18.52 0.15 -2.57
CA PRO A 225 19.62 -0.80 -2.70
C PRO A 225 19.37 -2.06 -1.88
N LYS A 226 19.44 -3.22 -2.53
CA LYS A 226 19.44 -4.54 -1.87
C LYS A 226 20.67 -5.32 -2.30
N VAL A 227 21.48 -5.73 -1.32
CA VAL A 227 22.72 -6.48 -1.57
C VAL A 227 22.50 -7.95 -1.24
N LEU A 228 22.76 -8.81 -2.22
CA LEU A 228 22.69 -10.26 -2.09
C LEU A 228 24.04 -10.88 -2.41
N ARG A 229 24.53 -11.80 -1.58
CA ARG A 229 25.68 -12.65 -1.93
C ARG A 229 25.19 -13.96 -2.54
N HIS A 230 25.62 -14.26 -3.76
CA HIS A 230 25.26 -15.50 -4.46
C HIS A 230 26.42 -15.95 -5.38
N ASN A 231 26.75 -17.25 -5.35
CA ASN A 231 27.77 -17.88 -6.22
C ASN A 231 29.08 -17.09 -6.40
N GLY A 232 29.62 -16.56 -5.29
CA GLY A 232 30.91 -15.84 -5.29
C GLY A 232 30.85 -14.37 -5.71
N TYR A 233 29.65 -13.82 -5.95
CA TYR A 233 29.42 -12.41 -6.23
C TYR A 233 28.54 -11.76 -5.16
N TYR A 234 28.73 -10.47 -4.97
CA TYR A 234 27.75 -9.53 -4.45
C TYR A 234 26.93 -9.01 -5.63
N TYR A 235 25.62 -9.09 -5.53
CA TYR A 235 24.67 -8.45 -6.44
C TYR A 235 24.04 -7.27 -5.73
N LEU A 236 23.94 -6.15 -6.43
CA LEU A 236 23.27 -4.95 -5.96
C LEU A 236 22.07 -4.70 -6.87
N ILE A 237 20.89 -4.94 -6.31
CA ILE A 237 19.60 -4.68 -6.94
C ILE A 237 19.16 -3.28 -6.52
N LEU A 238 18.72 -2.48 -7.48
CA LEU A 238 18.38 -1.07 -7.28
C LEU A 238 17.16 -0.68 -8.09
N ALA A 239 16.48 0.36 -7.63
CA ALA A 239 15.46 1.05 -8.39
C ALA A 239 16.00 2.36 -9.00
N VAL A 240 15.48 2.72 -10.17
CA VAL A 240 15.70 4.01 -10.84
C VAL A 240 14.41 4.47 -11.54
N GLY A 241 14.36 5.73 -11.96
CA GLY A 241 13.26 6.29 -12.78
C GLY A 241 12.13 6.96 -11.99
N GLY A 242 12.16 6.86 -10.65
CA GLY A 242 11.17 7.43 -9.74
C GLY A 242 9.90 6.56 -9.62
N THR A 243 9.21 6.64 -8.49
CA THR A 243 8.05 5.79 -8.16
C THR A 243 6.71 6.41 -8.58
N SER A 244 6.65 7.73 -8.78
CA SER A 244 5.47 8.47 -9.23
C SER A 244 5.55 8.80 -10.72
N GLY A 245 4.66 9.67 -11.19
CA GLY A 245 4.69 10.20 -12.54
C GLY A 245 4.22 9.18 -13.59
N PRO A 246 4.94 9.04 -14.72
CA PRO A 246 4.55 8.14 -15.81
C PRO A 246 4.51 6.67 -15.38
N PRO A 247 3.53 5.86 -15.88
CA PRO A 247 3.48 4.41 -15.67
C PRO A 247 4.76 3.64 -16.02
N THR A 248 5.58 4.20 -16.91
CA THR A 248 6.79 3.62 -17.48
C THR A 248 8.08 4.05 -16.76
N GLY A 249 7.95 4.86 -15.70
CA GLY A 249 9.07 5.49 -15.00
C GLY A 249 9.92 4.50 -14.21
N HIS A 250 9.33 3.86 -13.21
CA HIS A 250 10.05 3.03 -12.24
C HIS A 250 10.59 1.73 -12.85
N MET A 251 11.81 1.36 -12.45
CA MET A 251 12.53 0.20 -12.98
C MET A 251 13.34 -0.53 -11.93
N VAL A 252 13.69 -1.79 -12.22
CA VAL A 252 14.72 -2.53 -11.48
C VAL A 252 15.97 -2.67 -12.33
N ILE A 253 17.12 -2.33 -11.77
CA ILE A 253 18.43 -2.55 -12.36
C ILE A 253 19.28 -3.42 -11.42
N ALA A 254 20.32 -4.04 -11.97
CA ALA A 254 21.30 -4.78 -11.18
C ALA A 254 22.73 -4.42 -11.57
N ALA A 255 23.63 -4.60 -10.60
CA ALA A 255 25.07 -4.67 -10.79
C ALA A 255 25.63 -5.83 -9.96
N ARG A 256 26.85 -6.28 -10.25
CA ARG A 256 27.54 -7.26 -9.41
C ARG A 256 29.02 -6.92 -9.21
N SER A 257 29.61 -7.47 -8.16
CA SER A 257 31.05 -7.44 -7.93
C SER A 257 31.51 -8.70 -7.21
N LYS A 258 32.79 -9.05 -7.35
CA LYS A 258 33.41 -10.09 -6.51
C LYS A 258 33.73 -9.59 -5.10
N SER A 259 33.69 -8.26 -4.90
CA SER A 259 33.90 -7.64 -3.60
C SER A 259 32.82 -6.64 -3.25
N ILE A 260 32.49 -6.50 -1.96
CA ILE A 260 31.54 -5.46 -1.52
C ILE A 260 32.03 -4.03 -1.85
N ASP A 261 33.34 -3.87 -2.04
CA ASP A 261 34.02 -2.62 -2.39
C ASP A 261 34.02 -2.33 -3.91
N GLY A 262 33.58 -3.28 -4.73
CA GLY A 262 33.68 -3.18 -6.17
C GLY A 262 35.02 -3.69 -6.73
N PRO A 263 35.36 -3.35 -7.99
CA PRO A 263 34.52 -2.57 -8.91
C PRO A 263 33.21 -3.29 -9.24
N TRP A 264 32.16 -2.52 -9.48
CA TRP A 264 30.83 -3.03 -9.82
C TRP A 264 30.62 -3.04 -11.32
N GLU A 265 30.18 -4.18 -11.85
CA GLU A 265 29.80 -4.39 -13.24
C GLU A 265 28.28 -4.26 -13.36
N HIS A 266 27.79 -3.49 -14.34
CA HIS A 266 26.35 -3.44 -14.62
C HIS A 266 25.86 -4.76 -15.21
N HIS A 267 24.62 -5.13 -14.88
CA HIS A 267 23.92 -6.15 -15.63
C HIS A 267 23.78 -5.70 -17.10
N PRO A 268 24.17 -6.52 -18.08
CA PRO A 268 24.23 -6.11 -19.49
C PRO A 268 22.87 -5.82 -20.13
N ARG A 269 21.78 -6.36 -19.56
CA ARG A 269 20.38 -6.11 -19.97
C ARG A 269 19.60 -5.18 -19.05
N ASN A 270 20.25 -4.26 -18.33
CA ASN A 270 19.49 -3.27 -17.57
C ASN A 270 18.57 -2.44 -18.50
N PRO A 271 17.34 -2.08 -18.06
CA PRO A 271 16.68 -2.51 -16.82
C PRO A 271 16.08 -3.93 -16.93
N LEU A 272 15.99 -4.61 -15.79
CA LEU A 272 15.47 -5.97 -15.67
C LEU A 272 13.95 -6.04 -15.51
N VAL A 273 13.36 -5.01 -14.92
CA VAL A 273 11.91 -4.86 -14.78
C VAL A 273 11.55 -3.44 -15.15
N ARG A 274 10.59 -3.27 -16.04
CA ARG A 274 10.02 -1.98 -16.43
C ARG A 274 8.68 -2.20 -17.11
N THR A 275 7.70 -1.35 -16.79
CA THR A 275 6.47 -1.21 -17.58
C THR A 275 6.79 -0.54 -18.91
N VAL A 276 6.46 -1.18 -20.03
CA VAL A 276 6.75 -0.69 -21.38
C VAL A 276 5.51 -0.19 -22.11
N ASP A 277 4.31 -0.66 -21.72
CA ASP A 277 3.03 -0.24 -22.29
C ASP A 277 2.04 0.16 -21.19
N VAL A 278 1.30 1.26 -21.41
CA VAL A 278 0.24 1.73 -20.51
C VAL A 278 -0.94 0.77 -20.43
N ALA A 279 -1.10 -0.15 -21.39
CA ALA A 279 -2.11 -1.21 -21.35
C ALA A 279 -1.77 -2.33 -20.35
N GLU A 280 -0.52 -2.43 -19.88
CA GLU A 280 -0.14 -3.44 -18.89
C GLU A 280 -0.93 -3.26 -17.59
N LYS A 281 -1.23 -4.39 -16.91
CA LYS A 281 -1.96 -4.37 -15.63
C LYS A 281 -1.17 -3.72 -14.50
N TRP A 282 0.16 -3.81 -14.55
CA TRP A 282 1.05 -3.39 -13.46
C TRP A 282 2.01 -2.31 -13.94
N TRP A 283 1.83 -1.10 -13.40
CA TRP A 283 2.59 0.10 -13.72
C TRP A 283 3.66 0.38 -12.68
N SER A 284 4.66 1.19 -13.06
CA SER A 284 5.77 1.66 -12.23
C SER A 284 6.33 0.55 -11.33
N ARG A 285 6.78 -0.54 -11.95
CA ARG A 285 7.25 -1.74 -11.26
C ARG A 285 8.70 -1.61 -10.81
N GLY A 286 8.97 -1.77 -9.51
CA GLY A 286 10.32 -2.00 -9.01
C GLY A 286 10.45 -1.88 -7.49
N HIS A 287 11.61 -1.42 -7.03
CA HIS A 287 12.06 -1.54 -5.64
C HIS A 287 12.13 -3.01 -5.19
N ALA A 288 12.96 -3.79 -5.89
CA ALA A 288 12.97 -5.24 -5.81
C ALA A 288 13.95 -5.82 -4.80
N THR A 289 13.53 -6.90 -4.15
CA THR A 289 14.38 -7.75 -3.30
C THR A 289 14.34 -9.19 -3.83
N LEU A 290 15.52 -9.80 -4.03
CA LEU A 290 15.65 -11.21 -4.39
C LEU A 290 15.59 -12.10 -3.16
N VAL A 291 14.90 -13.24 -3.26
CA VAL A 291 14.77 -14.23 -2.18
C VAL A 291 14.77 -15.65 -2.74
N GLN A 292 15.33 -16.59 -1.98
CA GLN A 292 15.26 -18.00 -2.32
C GLN A 292 13.92 -18.60 -1.86
N GLY A 293 13.21 -19.27 -2.78
CA GLY A 293 11.97 -20.00 -2.53
C GLY A 293 12.16 -21.32 -1.78
N PRO A 294 11.05 -21.98 -1.41
CA PRO A 294 11.08 -23.18 -0.55
C PRO A 294 11.75 -24.39 -1.21
N ALA A 295 11.81 -24.43 -2.54
CA ALA A 295 12.50 -25.49 -3.29
C ALA A 295 13.95 -25.13 -3.65
N GLY A 296 14.46 -24.00 -3.17
CA GLY A 296 15.77 -23.47 -3.54
C GLY A 296 15.81 -22.69 -4.85
N ASP A 297 14.66 -22.59 -5.53
CA ASP A 297 14.39 -21.70 -6.67
C ASP A 297 14.48 -20.22 -6.24
N TRP A 298 14.55 -19.30 -7.19
CA TRP A 298 14.70 -17.87 -6.89
C TRP A 298 13.46 -17.09 -7.30
N TRP A 299 13.18 -16.06 -6.51
CA TRP A 299 12.03 -15.19 -6.66
C TRP A 299 12.45 -13.75 -6.40
N SER A 300 11.66 -12.82 -6.93
CA SER A 300 11.78 -11.40 -6.66
C SER A 300 10.46 -10.86 -6.16
N VAL A 301 10.52 -10.11 -5.07
CA VAL A 301 9.42 -9.33 -4.53
C VAL A 301 9.66 -7.87 -4.83
N TYR A 302 8.68 -7.19 -5.39
CA TYR A 302 8.73 -5.75 -5.71
C TYR A 302 7.31 -5.18 -5.67
N HIS A 303 7.16 -3.87 -5.84
CA HIS A 303 5.83 -3.27 -5.90
C HIS A 303 5.49 -2.72 -7.29
N GLY A 304 4.21 -2.43 -7.50
CA GLY A 304 3.72 -1.68 -8.66
C GLY A 304 2.31 -1.16 -8.42
N TYR A 305 1.86 -0.23 -9.25
CA TYR A 305 0.48 0.25 -9.25
C TYR A 305 -0.38 -0.62 -10.15
N GLU A 306 -1.61 -0.88 -9.73
CA GLU A 306 -2.59 -1.53 -10.60
C GLU A 306 -3.20 -0.50 -11.56
N ASN A 307 -3.15 -0.82 -12.85
CA ASN A 307 -3.68 0.02 -13.91
C ASN A 307 -5.14 0.39 -13.66
N GLY A 308 -5.41 1.69 -13.66
CA GLY A 308 -6.73 2.24 -13.41
C GLY A 308 -7.16 2.14 -11.94
N PHE A 309 -6.26 1.82 -11.00
CA PHE A 309 -6.55 1.72 -9.55
C PHE A 309 -5.39 2.28 -8.69
N TRP A 310 -4.81 3.42 -9.07
CA TRP A 310 -3.82 4.14 -8.24
C TRP A 310 -4.31 4.43 -6.81
N THR A 311 -5.63 4.48 -6.59
CA THR A 311 -6.26 4.63 -5.29
C THR A 311 -5.90 3.52 -4.31
N LEU A 312 -5.55 2.32 -4.79
CA LEU A 312 -5.07 1.21 -3.97
C LEU A 312 -3.62 1.35 -3.51
N GLY A 313 -2.89 2.35 -4.02
CA GLY A 313 -1.47 2.50 -3.76
C GLY A 313 -0.63 1.45 -4.48
N ARG A 314 0.59 1.24 -3.99
CA ARG A 314 1.57 0.32 -4.59
C ARG A 314 1.39 -1.06 -3.98
N GLN A 315 1.08 -2.06 -4.79
CA GLN A 315 0.76 -3.41 -4.33
C GLN A 315 1.97 -4.34 -4.48
N CYS A 316 2.07 -5.35 -3.63
CA CYS A 316 3.22 -6.26 -3.58
C CYS A 316 3.09 -7.36 -4.64
N LEU A 317 4.08 -7.46 -5.52
CA LEU A 317 4.16 -8.37 -6.66
C LEU A 317 5.27 -9.40 -6.45
N LEU A 318 5.08 -10.58 -7.04
CA LEU A 318 6.03 -11.68 -7.04
C LEU A 318 6.30 -12.14 -8.47
N ALA A 319 7.57 -12.37 -8.80
CA ALA A 319 7.98 -12.97 -10.06
C ALA A 319 9.10 -14.00 -9.86
N PRO A 320 9.13 -15.09 -10.64
CA PRO A 320 10.22 -16.06 -10.59
C PRO A 320 11.50 -15.44 -11.13
N VAL A 321 12.64 -15.89 -10.64
CA VAL A 321 13.96 -15.47 -11.08
C VAL A 321 14.78 -16.68 -11.48
N THR A 322 15.42 -16.59 -12.64
CA THR A 322 16.38 -17.59 -13.09
C THR A 322 17.77 -16.99 -13.13
N TRP A 323 18.80 -17.83 -13.02
CA TRP A 323 20.19 -17.40 -13.14
C TRP A 323 20.76 -17.91 -14.45
N SER A 324 21.34 -17.02 -15.25
CA SER A 324 22.04 -17.38 -16.49
C SER A 324 23.33 -18.16 -16.19
N ALA A 325 23.88 -18.82 -17.22
CA ALA A 325 25.11 -19.60 -17.09
C ALA A 325 26.32 -18.75 -16.66
N ASP A 326 26.35 -17.47 -17.04
CA ASP A 326 27.36 -16.49 -16.65
C ASP A 326 27.03 -15.78 -15.32
N GLY A 327 26.00 -16.21 -14.59
CA GLY A 327 25.71 -15.78 -13.23
C GLY A 327 25.01 -14.43 -13.15
N TRP A 328 24.01 -14.16 -13.98
CA TRP A 328 23.16 -12.98 -13.88
C TRP A 328 21.70 -13.36 -13.59
N PRO A 329 20.98 -12.59 -12.74
CA PRO A 329 19.57 -12.83 -12.49
C PRO A 329 18.72 -12.31 -13.66
N ASP A 330 17.76 -13.11 -14.09
CA ASP A 330 16.72 -12.73 -15.03
C ASP A 330 15.36 -12.76 -14.33
N PHE A 331 14.62 -11.65 -14.42
CA PHE A 331 13.33 -11.50 -13.77
C PHE A 331 12.25 -11.99 -14.73
N GLY A 332 11.70 -13.17 -14.43
CA GLY A 332 10.70 -13.83 -15.26
C GLY A 332 9.27 -13.41 -14.92
N GLY A 333 8.33 -14.33 -15.17
CA GLY A 333 6.90 -14.14 -14.88
C GLY A 333 6.10 -13.58 -16.06
N GLY A 334 6.76 -13.08 -17.11
CA GLY A 334 6.09 -12.59 -18.33
C GLY A 334 5.08 -11.49 -18.02
N ASP A 335 3.88 -11.63 -18.57
CA ASP A 335 2.75 -10.79 -18.20
C ASP A 335 2.24 -11.17 -16.80
N LEU A 336 2.58 -10.34 -15.81
CA LEU A 336 2.17 -10.51 -14.41
C LEU A 336 0.65 -10.35 -14.17
N SER A 337 -0.14 -10.10 -15.22
CA SER A 337 -1.60 -10.19 -15.18
C SER A 337 -2.12 -11.63 -15.31
N GLN A 338 -1.29 -12.55 -15.81
CA GLN A 338 -1.64 -13.96 -16.01
C GLN A 338 -1.27 -14.83 -14.80
N PRO A 339 -1.90 -16.00 -14.63
CA PRO A 339 -1.52 -16.94 -13.58
C PRO A 339 -0.06 -17.41 -13.71
N ILE A 340 0.68 -17.34 -12.61
CA ILE A 340 2.09 -17.77 -12.51
C ILE A 340 2.14 -19.03 -11.63
N ARG A 341 2.99 -20.01 -11.97
CA ARG A 341 3.19 -21.18 -11.11
C ARG A 341 3.69 -20.74 -9.73
N LYS A 342 3.15 -21.33 -8.65
CA LYS A 342 3.62 -21.07 -7.29
C LYS A 342 5.04 -21.60 -7.07
N PRO A 343 5.79 -21.07 -6.09
CA PRO A 343 7.01 -21.70 -5.61
C PRO A 343 6.75 -23.15 -5.22
N ALA A 344 7.61 -24.06 -5.68
CA ALA A 344 7.47 -25.46 -5.36
C ALA A 344 7.79 -25.71 -3.87
N ARG A 345 7.19 -26.77 -3.29
CA ARG A 345 7.41 -27.20 -1.89
C ARG A 345 7.02 -26.19 -0.81
N GLY A 346 6.41 -25.05 -1.17
CA GLY A 346 5.84 -24.13 -0.20
C GLY A 346 4.65 -24.75 0.53
N VAL A 347 4.50 -24.43 1.81
CA VAL A 347 3.34 -24.84 2.61
C VAL A 347 2.33 -23.69 2.61
N ALA A 348 1.20 -23.90 1.93
CA ALA A 348 0.14 -22.90 1.89
C ALA A 348 -0.46 -22.68 3.28
N GLY A 349 -0.69 -21.42 3.63
CA GLY A 349 -1.37 -21.00 4.86
C GLY A 349 -2.56 -20.08 4.57
N ASP A 350 -3.05 -19.45 5.63
CA ASP A 350 -4.06 -18.39 5.49
C ASP A 350 -3.47 -17.16 4.78
N HIS A 351 -4.35 -16.40 4.14
CA HIS A 351 -3.99 -15.17 3.44
C HIS A 351 -4.86 -14.00 3.91
N GLY A 352 -4.23 -12.88 4.24
CA GLY A 352 -4.91 -11.67 4.69
C GLY A 352 -5.41 -11.76 6.13
N MET A 353 -6.45 -10.99 6.43
CA MET A 353 -7.15 -10.95 7.71
C MET A 353 -8.59 -10.46 7.51
N PRO A 354 -9.55 -10.81 8.39
CA PRO A 354 -10.88 -10.21 8.37
C PRO A 354 -10.83 -8.72 8.76
N LEU A 355 -11.48 -7.87 7.97
CA LEU A 355 -11.54 -6.41 8.12
C LEU A 355 -12.84 -5.94 8.79
N SER A 356 -13.85 -6.80 8.97
CA SER A 356 -14.95 -6.54 9.90
C SER A 356 -14.44 -6.58 11.34
N ASP A 357 -15.01 -5.74 12.19
CA ASP A 357 -14.61 -5.60 13.58
C ASP A 357 -15.85 -5.35 14.46
N ASP A 358 -16.13 -6.30 15.35
CA ASP A 358 -17.13 -6.14 16.42
C ASP A 358 -16.55 -5.43 17.65
N PHE A 359 -15.27 -5.06 17.60
CA PHE A 359 -14.52 -4.37 18.65
C PHE A 359 -14.43 -5.13 19.97
N SER A 360 -14.62 -6.46 19.95
CA SER A 360 -14.40 -7.34 21.11
C SER A 360 -12.91 -7.62 21.34
N ALA A 361 -12.08 -7.55 20.30
CA ALA A 361 -10.64 -7.75 20.35
C ALA A 361 -9.86 -6.48 19.97
N ASP A 362 -8.61 -6.40 20.40
CA ASP A 362 -7.72 -5.32 19.98
C ASP A 362 -7.08 -5.63 18.61
N LYS A 363 -7.50 -4.88 17.59
CA LYS A 363 -6.90 -4.92 16.26
C LYS A 363 -6.04 -3.68 15.93
N TYR A 364 -5.75 -2.84 16.91
CA TYR A 364 -4.90 -1.65 16.73
C TYR A 364 -3.45 -2.06 16.44
N GLY A 365 -2.83 -1.42 15.46
CA GLY A 365 -1.50 -1.77 14.95
C GLY A 365 -1.51 -2.81 13.83
N ILE A 366 -2.48 -3.73 13.81
CA ILE A 366 -2.59 -4.77 12.76
C ILE A 366 -3.56 -4.34 11.66
N GLN A 367 -4.82 -4.11 12.01
CA GLN A 367 -5.84 -3.59 11.09
C GLN A 367 -5.90 -2.07 11.17
N TRP A 368 -6.09 -1.54 12.37
CA TRP A 368 -6.35 -0.12 12.58
C TRP A 368 -5.11 0.65 12.97
N ASN A 369 -4.87 1.78 12.31
CA ASN A 369 -3.77 2.69 12.62
C ASN A 369 -4.32 4.11 12.67
N PHE A 370 -3.77 4.96 13.53
CA PHE A 370 -4.03 6.39 13.39
C PHE A 370 -3.20 6.96 12.24
N PHE A 371 -3.78 7.88 11.49
CA PHE A 371 -3.04 8.70 10.54
C PHE A 371 -2.40 9.89 11.27
N ASN A 372 -1.08 10.02 11.13
CA ASN A 372 -0.22 11.05 11.72
C ASN A 372 -0.47 11.33 13.23
N PRO A 373 -0.51 10.30 14.10
CA PRO A 373 -0.89 10.48 15.49
C PRO A 373 0.11 11.31 16.29
N ALA A 374 -0.40 12.08 17.24
CA ALA A 374 0.38 12.62 18.34
C ALA A 374 0.91 11.50 19.27
N PRO A 375 1.93 11.77 20.10
CA PRO A 375 2.54 10.74 20.96
C PRO A 375 1.57 9.96 21.87
N ASP A 376 0.47 10.58 22.30
CA ASP A 376 -0.53 9.98 23.18
C ASP A 376 -1.88 9.72 22.48
N GLU A 377 -1.92 9.75 21.15
CA GLU A 377 -3.16 9.59 20.37
C GLU A 377 -3.89 8.27 20.68
N SER A 378 -3.14 7.20 20.94
CA SER A 378 -3.70 5.88 21.28
C SER A 378 -4.57 5.91 22.53
N LYS A 379 -4.37 6.85 23.47
CA LYS A 379 -5.20 7.02 24.67
C LYS A 379 -6.63 7.46 24.35
N ARG A 380 -6.90 7.90 23.11
CA ARG A 380 -8.25 8.22 22.64
C ARG A 380 -9.09 6.97 22.39
N LEU A 381 -8.47 5.80 22.26
CA LEU A 381 -9.15 4.53 22.01
C LEU A 381 -9.45 3.82 23.33
N ALA A 382 -10.69 3.35 23.47
CA ALA A 382 -11.06 2.38 24.49
C ALA A 382 -12.03 1.35 23.89
N ARG A 383 -12.01 0.12 24.39
CA ARG A 383 -12.96 -0.93 23.99
C ARG A 383 -13.74 -1.41 25.20
N ARG A 384 -15.07 -1.42 25.09
CA ARG A 384 -15.97 -1.83 26.17
C ARG A 384 -17.19 -2.53 25.57
N ASN A 385 -17.47 -3.76 25.99
CA ASN A 385 -18.68 -4.50 25.61
C ASN A 385 -18.93 -4.53 24.08
N GLY A 386 -17.91 -4.87 23.27
CA GLY A 386 -18.06 -4.92 21.79
C GLY A 386 -18.32 -3.55 21.15
N THR A 387 -17.77 -2.48 21.73
CA THR A 387 -17.88 -1.11 21.23
C THR A 387 -16.51 -0.45 21.26
N LEU A 388 -16.12 0.17 20.15
CA LEU A 388 -14.96 1.05 20.10
C LEU A 388 -15.40 2.46 20.49
N HIS A 389 -14.82 2.95 21.57
CA HIS A 389 -14.93 4.31 22.05
C HIS A 389 -13.75 5.12 21.51
N LEU A 390 -14.03 6.21 20.79
CA LEU A 390 -13.03 7.11 20.26
C LEU A 390 -13.30 8.52 20.77
N LYS A 391 -12.43 9.00 21.66
CA LYS A 391 -12.47 10.38 22.13
C LYS A 391 -12.19 11.33 20.97
N ALA A 392 -13.01 12.38 20.85
CA ALA A 392 -12.86 13.37 19.80
C ALA A 392 -11.52 14.14 19.92
N SER A 393 -10.93 14.48 18.78
CA SER A 393 -9.82 15.44 18.70
C SER A 393 -9.99 16.32 17.46
N GLY A 394 -9.41 17.52 17.49
CA GLY A 394 -9.58 18.49 16.40
C GLY A 394 -11.03 18.95 16.23
N LYS A 395 -11.29 19.66 15.13
CA LYS A 395 -12.60 20.18 14.75
C LYS A 395 -13.23 19.38 13.62
N MET A 396 -12.40 18.81 12.75
CA MET A 396 -12.78 18.05 11.56
C MET A 396 -11.68 17.05 11.17
N PRO A 397 -11.89 16.17 10.17
CA PRO A 397 -10.86 15.17 9.83
C PRO A 397 -9.52 15.75 9.36
N SER A 398 -9.48 16.99 8.87
CA SER A 398 -8.24 17.64 8.41
C SER A 398 -7.33 18.12 9.54
N ASP A 399 -7.82 18.26 10.77
CA ASP A 399 -7.05 18.66 11.96
C ASP A 399 -7.21 17.69 13.15
N SER A 400 -7.69 16.49 12.89
CA SER A 400 -7.68 15.34 13.81
C SER A 400 -6.82 14.21 13.25
N SER A 401 -6.62 13.14 14.01
CA SER A 401 -6.02 11.89 13.53
C SER A 401 -7.12 10.83 13.33
N PRO A 402 -7.60 10.58 12.09
CA PRO A 402 -8.56 9.50 11.82
C PRO A 402 -7.93 8.11 12.01
N LEU A 403 -8.77 7.14 12.36
CA LEU A 403 -8.40 5.73 12.45
C LEU A 403 -8.65 5.07 11.07
N VAL A 404 -7.59 4.60 10.43
CA VAL A 404 -7.58 4.09 9.05
C VAL A 404 -7.16 2.62 8.99
N PHE A 405 -7.46 1.95 7.87
CA PHE A 405 -6.84 0.69 7.49
C PHE A 405 -6.66 0.62 5.97
N VAL A 406 -5.71 -0.20 5.50
CA VAL A 406 -5.47 -0.38 4.06
C VAL A 406 -6.50 -1.33 3.46
N VAL A 407 -7.09 -0.92 2.34
CA VAL A 407 -8.07 -1.72 1.59
C VAL A 407 -7.39 -2.51 0.47
N PRO A 408 -7.67 -3.83 0.34
CA PRO A 408 -7.05 -4.64 -0.69
C PRO A 408 -7.90 -4.79 -1.97
N ASP A 409 -9.09 -4.19 -2.05
CA ASP A 409 -10.06 -4.52 -3.11
C ASP A 409 -10.51 -3.31 -3.93
N GLN A 410 -10.77 -3.54 -5.22
CA GLN A 410 -11.25 -2.54 -6.18
C GLN A 410 -12.71 -2.13 -5.94
N ASP A 411 -13.49 -3.05 -5.38
CA ASP A 411 -14.92 -2.95 -5.18
C ASP A 411 -15.25 -3.42 -3.77
N TYR A 412 -15.73 -2.52 -2.92
CA TYR A 412 -16.01 -2.84 -1.53
C TYR A 412 -17.06 -1.93 -0.89
N GLU A 413 -17.52 -2.36 0.27
CA GLU A 413 -18.42 -1.62 1.14
C GLU A 413 -17.92 -1.71 2.58
N VAL A 414 -18.00 -0.58 3.27
CA VAL A 414 -17.83 -0.48 4.71
C VAL A 414 -19.10 0.05 5.35
N GLU A 415 -19.45 -0.49 6.50
CA GLU A 415 -20.61 -0.08 7.27
C GLU A 415 -20.26 -0.03 8.75
N CYS A 416 -20.85 0.91 9.49
CA CYS A 416 -20.72 1.00 10.93
C CYS A 416 -21.96 1.59 11.56
N GLU A 417 -22.33 1.07 12.73
CA GLU A 417 -23.22 1.77 13.65
C GLU A 417 -22.39 2.78 14.46
N ILE A 418 -22.86 4.03 14.51
CA ILE A 418 -22.14 5.12 15.17
C ILE A 418 -23.10 5.86 16.09
N GLU A 419 -22.64 6.16 17.30
CA GLU A 419 -23.34 6.97 18.29
C GLU A 419 -22.42 8.10 18.79
N VAL A 420 -22.95 9.32 18.93
CA VAL A 420 -22.16 10.51 19.32
C VAL A 420 -22.68 11.17 20.59
N ASP A 421 -21.76 11.69 21.40
CA ASP A 421 -22.10 12.64 22.47
C ASP A 421 -22.57 14.00 21.91
N PRO A 422 -23.34 14.80 22.68
CA PRO A 422 -23.65 16.17 22.32
C PRO A 422 -22.36 16.99 22.06
N GLY A 423 -22.29 17.70 20.94
CA GLY A 423 -21.11 18.47 20.55
C GLY A 423 -19.98 17.65 19.91
N THR A 424 -20.16 16.34 19.73
CA THR A 424 -19.27 15.47 18.96
C THR A 424 -19.80 15.26 17.55
N ARG A 425 -18.87 15.21 16.59
CA ARG A 425 -19.09 14.81 15.20
C ARG A 425 -18.32 13.55 14.91
N ALA A 426 -18.94 12.58 14.26
CA ALA A 426 -18.26 11.35 13.86
C ALA A 426 -18.82 10.78 12.56
N GLY A 427 -18.06 9.90 11.90
CA GLY A 427 -18.50 9.32 10.65
C GLY A 427 -17.52 8.36 9.99
N LEU A 428 -17.84 8.05 8.73
CA LEU A 428 -17.04 7.24 7.83
C LEU A 428 -16.45 8.10 6.71
N LEU A 429 -15.19 7.85 6.36
CA LEU A 429 -14.50 8.50 5.25
C LEU A 429 -13.86 7.50 4.32
N LEU A 430 -13.62 7.92 3.07
CA LEU A 430 -12.48 7.47 2.27
C LEU A 430 -11.42 8.56 2.33
N PHE A 431 -10.29 8.24 2.95
CA PHE A 431 -9.26 9.16 3.41
C PHE A 431 -7.91 8.84 2.74
N TYR A 432 -7.38 9.79 1.98
CA TYR A 432 -6.03 9.71 1.43
C TYR A 432 -5.06 10.45 2.36
N ASP A 433 -5.33 11.73 2.63
CA ASP A 433 -4.65 12.54 3.64
C ASP A 433 -5.55 13.69 4.13
N HIS A 434 -5.07 14.53 5.05
CA HIS A 434 -5.84 15.65 5.62
C HIS A 434 -6.38 16.69 4.63
N LYS A 435 -5.90 16.73 3.38
CA LYS A 435 -6.40 17.65 2.34
C LYS A 435 -7.13 16.92 1.20
N LEU A 436 -7.13 15.59 1.17
CA LEU A 436 -7.85 14.83 0.17
C LEU A 436 -8.58 13.64 0.80
N TYR A 437 -9.84 13.87 1.13
CA TYR A 437 -10.75 12.84 1.59
C TYR A 437 -12.19 13.19 1.20
N CYS A 438 -13.06 12.18 1.20
CA CYS A 438 -14.50 12.34 1.04
C CYS A 438 -15.24 11.40 2.00
N GLY A 439 -16.52 11.67 2.24
CA GLY A 439 -17.31 10.85 3.15
C GLY A 439 -18.40 11.64 3.83
N MET A 440 -18.88 11.09 4.95
CA MET A 440 -19.95 11.70 5.72
C MET A 440 -19.78 11.40 7.20
N GLY A 441 -20.03 12.42 8.00
CA GLY A 441 -20.33 12.24 9.41
C GLY A 441 -21.64 12.90 9.78
N PHE A 442 -21.88 13.01 11.08
CA PHE A 442 -23.05 13.64 11.64
C PHE A 442 -22.78 14.11 13.06
N GLU A 443 -23.60 15.06 13.49
CA GLU A 443 -23.88 15.43 14.87
C GLU A 443 -25.38 15.25 15.12
N GLU A 444 -25.86 15.59 16.33
CA GLU A 444 -27.26 15.37 16.71
C GLU A 444 -28.28 15.95 15.72
N ARG A 445 -28.03 17.15 15.18
CA ARG A 445 -29.00 17.87 14.36
C ARG A 445 -28.67 17.90 12.87
N ASN A 446 -27.41 17.68 12.51
CA ASN A 446 -26.93 17.86 11.14
C ASN A 446 -26.07 16.67 10.69
N LEU A 447 -26.22 16.28 9.42
CA LEU A 447 -25.20 15.49 8.74
C LEU A 447 -24.04 16.44 8.37
N VAL A 448 -22.86 15.89 8.09
CA VAL A 448 -21.67 16.66 7.71
C VAL A 448 -21.07 16.00 6.46
N LEU A 449 -21.14 16.70 5.33
CA LEU A 449 -20.63 16.18 4.05
C LEU A 449 -19.18 16.62 3.83
N HIS A 450 -18.32 15.65 3.52
CA HIS A 450 -16.90 15.88 3.25
C HIS A 450 -16.58 15.65 1.77
N ARG A 451 -15.79 16.54 1.17
CA ARG A 451 -15.23 16.40 -0.19
C ARG A 451 -13.93 17.19 -0.27
N TYR A 452 -12.92 16.66 -0.95
CA TYR A 452 -11.62 17.34 -1.15
C TYR A 452 -11.01 17.89 0.15
N GLY A 453 -11.20 17.16 1.25
CA GLY A 453 -10.66 17.54 2.56
C GLY A 453 -11.40 18.68 3.27
N THR A 454 -12.54 19.13 2.76
CA THR A 454 -13.34 20.23 3.33
C THR A 454 -14.79 19.83 3.60
N GLU A 455 -15.43 20.52 4.55
CA GLU A 455 -16.87 20.43 4.79
C GLU A 455 -17.64 21.23 3.73
N HIS A 456 -18.69 20.65 3.14
CA HIS A 456 -19.45 21.29 2.05
C HIS A 456 -20.94 21.45 2.30
N GLY A 457 -21.47 20.92 3.39
CA GLY A 457 -22.89 21.05 3.69
C GLY A 457 -23.28 20.35 4.97
N GLN A 458 -24.27 20.93 5.65
CA GLN A 458 -24.82 20.44 6.91
C GLN A 458 -26.34 20.28 6.81
N PRO A 459 -26.86 19.32 6.01
CA PRO A 459 -28.29 19.08 5.93
C PRO A 459 -28.81 18.50 7.25
N ALA A 460 -30.11 18.66 7.52
CA ALA A 460 -30.74 18.16 8.73
C ALA A 460 -30.54 16.64 8.88
N ASN A 461 -30.22 16.21 10.10
CA ASN A 461 -30.09 14.79 10.47
C ASN A 461 -31.42 14.30 11.07
N PRO A 462 -32.14 13.38 10.41
CA PRO A 462 -33.41 12.87 10.92
C PRO A 462 -33.25 11.77 11.98
N TYR A 463 -32.04 11.27 12.21
CA TYR A 463 -31.77 10.09 13.04
C TYR A 463 -31.22 10.44 14.45
N GLY A 464 -30.94 11.72 14.72
CA GLY A 464 -30.40 12.15 16.00
C GLY A 464 -28.97 11.65 16.24
N ARG A 465 -28.68 11.20 17.46
CA ARG A 465 -27.30 10.88 17.89
C ARG A 465 -26.82 9.48 17.53
N ARG A 466 -27.64 8.63 16.92
CA ARG A 466 -27.28 7.26 16.53
C ARG A 466 -27.65 7.00 15.08
N VAL A 467 -26.66 6.64 14.26
CA VAL A 467 -26.83 6.46 12.81
C VAL A 467 -26.02 5.26 12.35
N PHE A 468 -26.61 4.47 11.45
CA PHE A 468 -25.87 3.48 10.67
C PHE A 468 -25.40 4.14 9.38
N LEU A 469 -24.10 4.19 9.16
CA LEU A 469 -23.47 4.73 7.96
C LEU A 469 -22.89 3.60 7.12
N ARG A 470 -23.02 3.71 5.81
CA ARG A 470 -22.42 2.79 4.85
C ARG A 470 -21.81 3.55 3.69
N ILE A 471 -20.55 3.26 3.37
CA ILE A 471 -19.86 3.74 2.18
C ILE A 471 -19.61 2.55 1.26
N ARG A 472 -20.11 2.65 0.03
CA ARG A 472 -19.81 1.70 -1.05
C ARG A 472 -18.92 2.37 -2.08
N ASN A 473 -17.75 1.82 -2.32
CA ASN A 473 -16.84 2.20 -3.40
C ASN A 473 -16.90 1.12 -4.48
N ARG A 474 -17.49 1.45 -5.63
CA ARG A 474 -17.51 0.55 -6.79
C ARG A 474 -16.67 1.14 -7.91
N ARG A 475 -15.45 0.62 -8.13
CA ARG A 475 -14.50 1.12 -9.14
C ARG A 475 -14.42 2.65 -9.17
N HIS A 476 -14.16 3.23 -8.00
CA HIS A 476 -14.07 4.68 -7.74
C HIS A 476 -15.39 5.47 -7.70
N VAL A 477 -16.53 4.85 -8.00
CA VAL A 477 -17.83 5.47 -7.80
C VAL A 477 -18.31 5.22 -6.38
N VAL A 478 -18.33 6.28 -5.58
CA VAL A 478 -18.65 6.22 -4.15
C VAL A 478 -20.09 6.63 -3.91
N SER A 479 -20.81 5.81 -3.15
CA SER A 479 -22.15 6.10 -2.66
C SER A 479 -22.23 5.94 -1.15
N ILE A 480 -22.96 6.84 -0.50
CA ILE A 480 -23.18 6.80 0.94
C ILE A 480 -24.64 6.46 1.21
N HIS A 481 -24.89 5.61 2.19
CA HIS A 481 -26.22 5.23 2.62
C HIS A 481 -26.37 5.42 4.14
N LEU A 482 -27.59 5.76 4.55
CA LEU A 482 -27.96 6.07 5.93
C LEU A 482 -29.09 5.16 6.37
N SER A 483 -29.07 4.75 7.63
CA SER A 483 -30.17 4.03 8.26
C SER A 483 -30.28 4.38 9.75
N GLY A 484 -31.51 4.36 10.26
CA GLY A 484 -31.79 4.49 11.71
C GLY A 484 -31.88 3.13 12.42
N ASP A 485 -32.07 2.03 11.69
CA ASP A 485 -32.32 0.70 12.22
C ASP A 485 -31.33 -0.38 11.72
N GLY A 486 -30.42 -0.02 10.82
CA GLY A 486 -29.47 -0.92 10.15
C GLY A 486 -30.10 -1.85 9.11
N LYS A 487 -31.41 -1.75 8.87
CA LYS A 487 -32.19 -2.63 7.97
C LYS A 487 -32.70 -1.88 6.76
N THR A 488 -33.30 -0.72 6.99
CA THR A 488 -33.88 0.13 5.94
C THR A 488 -32.87 1.21 5.59
N TRP A 489 -32.33 1.13 4.36
CA TRP A 489 -31.28 2.02 3.89
C TRP A 489 -31.81 3.06 2.93
N THR A 490 -31.44 4.31 3.17
CA THR A 490 -31.72 5.44 2.28
C THR A 490 -30.42 5.93 1.66
N ARG A 491 -30.46 6.31 0.39
CA ARG A 491 -29.29 6.90 -0.27
C ARG A 491 -29.04 8.29 0.32
N GLY A 492 -27.80 8.53 0.72
CA GLY A 492 -27.34 9.81 1.21
C GLY A 492 -27.39 10.89 0.11
N PRO A 493 -27.31 12.17 0.50
CA PRO A 493 -27.54 13.32 -0.40
C PRO A 493 -26.45 13.52 -1.47
N ARG A 494 -25.34 12.76 -1.43
CA ARG A 494 -24.20 12.95 -2.35
C ARG A 494 -23.49 11.63 -2.65
N GLY A 495 -23.01 11.50 -3.89
CA GLY A 495 -22.02 10.51 -4.30
C GLY A 495 -20.73 11.18 -4.79
N TYR A 496 -19.67 10.40 -4.94
CA TYR A 496 -18.34 10.90 -5.33
C TYR A 496 -17.73 10.03 -6.43
N GLU A 497 -16.76 10.59 -7.13
CA GLU A 497 -15.85 9.90 -8.03
C GLU A 497 -14.44 10.16 -7.47
N VAL A 498 -13.65 9.10 -7.26
CA VAL A 498 -12.39 9.17 -6.51
C VAL A 498 -11.18 8.67 -7.28
N SER A 499 -11.25 8.48 -8.60
CA SER A 499 -10.12 7.98 -9.39
C SER A 499 -8.89 8.89 -9.29
N GLY A 500 -9.09 10.20 -9.06
CA GLY A 500 -8.03 11.18 -8.80
C GLY A 500 -7.49 11.24 -7.37
N TYR A 501 -7.87 10.33 -6.46
CA TYR A 501 -7.43 10.36 -5.06
C TYR A 501 -6.15 9.54 -4.88
N HIS A 502 -5.06 10.00 -5.49
CA HIS A 502 -3.77 9.32 -5.52
C HIS A 502 -2.58 10.28 -5.59
N HIS A 503 -1.38 9.71 -5.48
CA HIS A 503 -0.09 10.41 -5.45
C HIS A 503 0.17 11.35 -6.62
N ASN A 504 -0.18 11.01 -7.87
CA ASN A 504 0.06 11.90 -9.01
C ASN A 504 -0.82 13.17 -9.00
N VAL A 505 -1.92 13.17 -8.25
CA VAL A 505 -2.79 14.37 -8.09
C VAL A 505 -2.45 15.12 -6.81
N ARG A 506 -2.24 14.39 -5.70
CA ARG A 506 -2.14 14.98 -4.36
C ARG A 506 -0.71 15.09 -3.84
N GLY A 507 0.22 14.32 -4.39
CA GLY A 507 1.55 14.09 -3.83
C GLY A 507 1.54 13.06 -2.70
N GLY A 508 2.74 12.86 -2.13
CA GLY A 508 2.98 11.75 -1.19
C GLY A 508 2.90 10.39 -1.88
N PHE A 509 3.00 9.30 -1.11
CA PHE A 509 2.95 7.92 -1.60
C PHE A 509 1.91 7.05 -0.86
N MET A 510 0.75 7.61 -0.54
CA MET A 510 -0.34 6.95 0.19
C MET A 510 -1.37 6.33 -0.77
N SER A 511 -2.42 5.79 -0.18
CA SER A 511 -3.60 5.20 -0.82
C SER A 511 -4.88 5.74 -0.19
N LEU A 512 -6.00 5.54 -0.87
CA LEU A 512 -7.33 5.87 -0.38
C LEU A 512 -7.82 4.79 0.58
N LYS A 513 -8.04 5.15 1.84
CA LYS A 513 -8.34 4.21 2.94
C LYS A 513 -9.70 4.49 3.56
N PRO A 514 -10.49 3.47 3.91
CA PRO A 514 -11.62 3.68 4.81
C PRO A 514 -11.12 4.23 6.16
N ALA A 515 -11.88 5.15 6.75
CA ALA A 515 -11.53 5.75 8.03
C ALA A 515 -12.73 5.97 8.95
N LEU A 516 -12.50 5.80 10.25
CA LEU A 516 -13.36 6.28 11.33
C LEU A 516 -12.79 7.59 11.85
N TYR A 517 -13.63 8.58 12.13
CA TYR A 517 -13.19 9.80 12.78
C TYR A 517 -14.17 10.25 13.86
N ALA A 518 -13.64 10.94 14.88
CA ALA A 518 -14.41 11.66 15.89
C ALA A 518 -13.72 13.00 16.16
N ALA A 519 -14.49 14.09 16.08
CA ALA A 519 -14.02 15.46 16.25
C ALA A 519 -15.01 16.31 17.06
N GLY A 520 -14.57 17.46 17.56
CA GLY A 520 -15.36 18.30 18.46
C GLY A 520 -15.19 17.92 19.93
N ASN A 521 -16.27 17.99 20.70
CA ASN A 521 -16.24 17.82 22.16
C ASN A 521 -16.97 16.54 22.57
N GLY A 522 -16.25 15.58 23.15
CA GLY A 522 -16.82 14.33 23.68
C GLY A 522 -16.23 13.08 23.05
N GLU A 523 -17.06 12.07 22.86
CA GLU A 523 -16.68 10.75 22.36
C GLU A 523 -17.72 10.21 21.35
N ALA A 524 -17.24 9.40 20.41
CA ALA A 524 -18.08 8.59 19.55
C ALA A 524 -17.91 7.10 19.88
N ARG A 525 -19.01 6.35 19.79
CA ARG A 525 -19.07 4.89 19.92
C ARG A 525 -19.33 4.26 18.57
N PHE A 526 -18.46 3.36 18.16
CA PHE A 526 -18.54 2.60 16.93
C PHE A 526 -18.86 1.14 17.27
N ARG A 527 -19.81 0.54 16.56
CA ARG A 527 -20.23 -0.85 16.74
C ARG A 527 -20.40 -1.54 15.39
N ASN A 528 -20.13 -2.84 15.38
CA ASN A 528 -20.41 -3.71 14.23
C ASN A 528 -19.83 -3.15 12.92
N PHE A 529 -18.55 -2.80 12.92
CA PHE A 529 -17.90 -2.39 11.67
C PHE A 529 -17.86 -3.60 10.73
N ARG A 530 -18.42 -3.45 9.53
CA ARG A 530 -18.49 -4.53 8.54
C ARG A 530 -17.73 -4.11 7.30
N TYR A 531 -16.88 -5.01 6.83
CA TYR A 531 -16.24 -4.93 5.54
C TYR A 531 -16.79 -6.02 4.62
N ARG A 532 -17.02 -5.67 3.35
CA ARG A 532 -17.38 -6.63 2.31
C ARG A 532 -16.76 -6.21 0.99
N ALA A 533 -15.99 -7.10 0.39
CA ALA A 533 -15.54 -6.94 -0.99
C ALA A 533 -16.54 -7.58 -1.97
N PHE A 534 -16.52 -7.07 -3.19
CA PHE A 534 -17.25 -7.65 -4.31
C PHE A 534 -16.21 -8.09 -5.34
N GLY A 535 -16.23 -9.38 -5.69
CA GLY A 535 -15.29 -9.97 -6.65
C GLY A 535 -15.44 -9.45 -8.07
#